data_AF-A0A3E2N206-F1
#
_entry.id   AF-A0A3E2N206-F1
#
_cell.length_a   1.000
_cell.length_b   1.000
_cell.length_c   1.000
_cell.angle_alpha   90.00
_cell.angle_beta   90.00
_cell.angle_gamma   90.00
#
_symmetry.space_group_name_H-M   'P 1'
#
loop_
_entity.id
_entity.type
_entity.pdbx_description
1 polymer ?
#
loop_
_entity_poly.entity_id
_entity_poly.type
_entity_poly.pdbx_seq_one_letter_code
_entity_poly.pdbx_strand_id
1 'polypeptide(L)'
;MKTELGFTFFDCDNHYYEAVDAFTRHIEREYKKRAIQWAQLDGRARLIVGGRVNRFIPNPTFDPVGKPGALDEYFRGRNLRGADLNALFGDLEPIRPEYRDRDARLAAMDEQGMQGCIMLPTLGVGMEQALLPDREATAATFRAFNRWMQEDWGFAYQERIFAAPYITLCIPDNAVRELEWALRHDARFIVMVPGPVSTEVGMRAPGDPLFDPFWQLANDSGITVCYHSGETYYSKFMPAWGEADYMMSFQALLGFRSLFSGDPLQDTFANHLHKGLFHRFPNLRMACIESGSAWVFHLFEKLTKSYGQIPFIYQEDPRETFKRVRIVSSWVRTTPTSKDWPNPPPTSRICRTSTTRPTSVAPSCVTTASNWLSAGRYDSRSVRPGDSARRAHLPVRSRCLHPGQQQGRRWPSSSSSRVRRIRRSRVFCCLASSTQQMNSLRAKGVMSFQAASAVELVTNASRRSGGSACTTPPGTCLLLTRSA
;
A
#
# COMPACT_ATOMS: atom_id res chain seq x y z
N MET A 1 27.91 9.93 10.28
CA MET A 1 28.44 8.91 9.34
C MET A 1 27.28 8.44 8.48
N LYS A 2 27.32 8.59 7.14
CA LYS A 2 26.39 7.85 6.28
C LYS A 2 26.75 6.37 6.44
N THR A 3 25.82 5.51 6.85
CA THR A 3 26.03 4.06 6.74
C THR A 3 25.88 3.69 5.27
N GLU A 4 26.74 2.81 4.76
CA GLU A 4 26.71 2.41 3.35
C GLU A 4 26.05 1.03 3.19
N LEU A 5 25.31 0.82 2.09
CA LEU A 5 24.79 -0.47 1.69
C LEU A 5 25.64 -1.04 0.56
N GLY A 6 25.98 -2.33 0.66
CA GLY A 6 26.59 -3.09 -0.45
C GLY A 6 25.60 -3.45 -1.58
N PHE A 7 24.47 -2.75 -1.67
CA PHE A 7 23.41 -2.93 -2.68
C PHE A 7 22.56 -1.66 -2.78
N THR A 8 22.02 -1.39 -3.96
CA THR A 8 20.98 -0.37 -4.16
C THR A 8 19.59 -0.94 -3.85
N PHE A 9 18.68 -0.12 -3.34
CA PHE A 9 17.35 -0.56 -2.89
C PHE A 9 16.21 -0.03 -3.77
N PHE A 10 15.10 -0.75 -3.80
CA PHE A 10 13.84 -0.28 -4.39
C PHE A 10 12.90 0.14 -3.25
N ASP A 11 12.26 1.31 -3.39
CA ASP A 11 11.45 1.92 -2.33
C ASP A 11 9.99 2.14 -2.77
N CYS A 12 9.06 1.52 -2.05
CA CYS A 12 7.66 1.50 -2.42
C CYS A 12 6.84 2.69 -1.89
N ASP A 13 7.44 3.62 -1.12
CA ASP A 13 6.71 4.62 -0.34
C ASP A 13 7.23 6.04 -0.59
N ASN A 14 7.27 6.52 -1.85
CA ASN A 14 7.82 7.85 -2.16
C ASN A 14 6.80 8.82 -2.78
N HIS A 15 7.04 10.11 -2.57
CA HIS A 15 6.09 11.17 -2.92
C HIS A 15 6.71 12.32 -3.72
N TYR A 16 5.85 12.90 -4.54
CA TYR A 16 5.94 14.25 -5.06
C TYR A 16 5.02 15.19 -4.28
N TYR A 17 5.21 16.49 -4.45
CA TYR A 17 4.26 17.51 -4.02
C TYR A 17 3.59 18.11 -5.25
N GLU A 18 2.31 17.82 -5.43
CA GLU A 18 1.54 18.17 -6.62
C GLU A 18 1.72 19.65 -7.03
N ALA A 19 1.90 19.90 -8.33
CA ALA A 19 1.96 21.25 -8.87
C ALA A 19 0.60 21.96 -8.71
N VAL A 20 0.58 23.29 -8.73
CA VAL A 20 -0.65 24.07 -8.54
C VAL A 20 -1.70 23.82 -9.63
N ASP A 21 -1.26 23.38 -10.80
CA ASP A 21 -2.09 23.02 -11.95
C ASP A 21 -2.36 21.50 -12.06
N ALA A 22 -1.90 20.67 -11.13
CA ALA A 22 -1.96 19.21 -11.23
C ALA A 22 -3.37 18.64 -11.46
N PHE A 23 -4.40 19.31 -10.94
CA PHE A 23 -5.80 18.93 -11.08
C PHE A 23 -6.57 19.79 -12.10
N THR A 24 -5.93 20.78 -12.72
CA THR A 24 -6.59 21.84 -13.51
C THR A 24 -5.98 22.10 -14.89
N ARG A 25 -4.75 21.65 -15.16
CA ARG A 25 -4.09 21.69 -16.49
C ARG A 25 -4.94 21.00 -17.55
N HIS A 26 -5.47 19.81 -17.21
CA HIS A 26 -6.16 18.90 -18.11
C HIS A 26 -7.67 18.74 -17.85
N ILE A 27 -8.25 19.53 -16.93
CA ILE A 27 -9.66 19.39 -16.57
C ILE A 27 -10.58 19.89 -17.69
N GLU A 28 -11.60 19.11 -18.03
CA GLU A 28 -12.52 19.43 -19.12
C GLU A 28 -13.38 20.66 -18.78
N ARG A 29 -13.77 21.41 -19.82
CA ARG A 29 -14.35 22.76 -19.67
C ARG A 29 -15.62 22.78 -18.81
N GLU A 30 -16.39 21.70 -18.82
CA GLU A 30 -17.64 21.56 -18.04
C GLU A 30 -17.40 21.33 -16.55
N TYR A 31 -16.32 20.65 -16.16
CA TYR A 31 -16.01 20.38 -14.76
C TYR A 31 -15.22 21.49 -14.07
N LYS A 32 -14.68 22.48 -14.81
CA LYS A 32 -13.86 23.59 -14.26
C LYS A 32 -14.47 24.35 -13.06
N LYS A 33 -15.81 24.37 -12.92
CA LYS A 33 -16.51 25.00 -11.77
C LYS A 33 -17.03 23.99 -10.72
N ARG A 34 -17.00 22.69 -11.03
CA ARG A 34 -17.49 21.57 -10.18
C ARG A 34 -16.33 20.88 -9.44
N ALA A 35 -15.20 20.77 -10.12
CA ALA A 35 -13.95 20.20 -9.66
C ALA A 35 -13.13 21.17 -8.80
N ILE A 36 -11.84 20.88 -8.65
CA ILE A 36 -10.88 21.63 -7.83
C ILE A 36 -10.62 23.02 -8.43
N GLN A 37 -10.72 24.05 -7.59
CA GLN A 37 -10.50 25.45 -7.90
C GLN A 37 -9.56 26.08 -6.86
N TRP A 38 -8.88 27.17 -7.23
CA TRP A 38 -8.07 27.96 -6.30
C TRP A 38 -8.80 29.23 -5.87
N ALA A 39 -8.67 29.59 -4.59
CA ALA A 39 -9.13 30.84 -4.02
C ALA A 39 -8.03 31.45 -3.12
N GLN A 40 -8.03 32.78 -3.00
CA GLN A 40 -7.27 33.47 -1.96
C GLN A 40 -8.21 33.71 -0.76
N LEU A 41 -7.86 33.18 0.41
CA LEU A 41 -8.61 33.32 1.65
C LEU A 41 -7.62 33.59 2.78
N ASP A 42 -7.91 34.56 3.66
CA ASP A 42 -7.05 34.92 4.80
C ASP A 42 -5.59 35.23 4.40
N GLY A 43 -5.41 35.83 3.22
CA GLY A 43 -4.09 36.12 2.62
C GLY A 43 -3.33 34.89 2.12
N ARG A 44 -3.97 33.72 2.02
CA ARG A 44 -3.34 32.44 1.65
C ARG A 44 -4.07 31.75 0.52
N ALA A 45 -3.31 31.07 -0.34
CA ALA A 45 -3.87 30.20 -1.37
C ALA A 45 -4.57 28.99 -0.72
N ARG A 46 -5.79 28.72 -1.16
CA ARG A 46 -6.66 27.64 -0.67
C ARG A 46 -7.32 26.92 -1.84
N LEU A 47 -7.58 25.62 -1.65
CA LEU A 47 -8.34 24.82 -2.59
C LEU A 47 -9.82 24.85 -2.23
N ILE A 48 -10.66 25.12 -3.22
CA ILE A 48 -12.09 24.88 -3.18
C ILE A 48 -12.35 23.56 -3.91
N VAL A 49 -12.97 22.61 -3.21
CA VAL A 49 -13.19 21.24 -3.68
C VAL A 49 -14.65 20.88 -3.37
N GLY A 50 -15.42 20.48 -4.38
CA GLY A 50 -16.87 20.25 -4.21
C GLY A 50 -17.62 21.48 -3.70
N GLY A 51 -17.15 22.70 -4.04
CA GLY A 51 -17.69 23.97 -3.54
C GLY A 51 -17.35 24.33 -2.09
N ARG A 52 -16.53 23.53 -1.38
CA ARG A 52 -16.11 23.78 0.01
C ARG A 52 -14.62 24.08 0.11
N VAL A 53 -14.20 24.86 1.11
CA VAL A 53 -12.77 25.06 1.42
C VAL A 53 -12.18 23.74 1.92
N ASN A 54 -11.28 23.14 1.14
CA ASN A 54 -10.60 21.92 1.54
C ASN A 54 -9.49 22.23 2.57
N ARG A 55 -9.41 21.38 3.60
CA ARG A 55 -8.48 21.52 4.73
C ARG A 55 -7.56 20.31 4.91
N PHE A 56 -7.50 19.42 3.91
CA PHE A 56 -6.74 18.16 3.97
C PHE A 56 -5.22 18.40 4.01
N ILE A 57 -4.72 19.36 3.23
CA ILE A 57 -3.34 19.87 3.31
C ILE A 57 -3.37 21.33 3.83
N PRO A 58 -2.65 21.68 4.92
CA PRO A 58 -2.66 23.04 5.48
C PRO A 58 -2.06 24.13 4.57
N ASN A 59 -1.11 23.74 3.71
CA ASN A 59 -0.51 24.60 2.68
C ASN A 59 -0.47 23.89 1.31
N PRO A 60 -1.53 23.97 0.49
CA PRO A 60 -1.64 23.20 -0.76
C PRO A 60 -0.70 23.68 -1.88
N THR A 61 0.01 24.82 -1.72
CA THR A 61 1.11 25.19 -2.63
C THR A 61 2.35 24.33 -2.42
N PHE A 62 2.44 23.66 -1.26
CA PHE A 62 3.63 22.97 -0.75
C PHE A 62 4.90 23.84 -0.73
N ASP A 63 4.74 25.16 -0.59
CA ASP A 63 5.85 26.11 -0.46
C ASP A 63 5.48 27.20 0.56
N PRO A 64 6.23 27.35 1.68
CA PRO A 64 7.28 26.45 2.15
C PRO A 64 6.70 25.10 2.64
N VAL A 65 7.58 24.12 2.87
CA VAL A 65 7.27 22.72 3.24
C VAL A 65 8.09 22.22 4.42
N GLY A 66 7.56 21.26 5.18
CA GLY A 66 8.27 20.66 6.32
C GLY A 66 9.41 19.74 5.89
N LYS A 67 10.49 19.72 6.66
CA LYS A 67 11.70 18.93 6.36
C LYS A 67 11.41 17.42 6.42
N PRO A 68 11.98 16.60 5.51
CA PRO A 68 11.86 15.15 5.59
C PRO A 68 12.33 14.60 6.95
N GLY A 69 11.44 13.87 7.62
CA GLY A 69 11.68 13.23 8.91
C GLY A 69 11.52 14.10 10.15
N ALA A 70 11.06 15.36 10.02
CA ALA A 70 10.77 16.22 11.17
C ALA A 70 9.79 15.60 12.19
N LEU A 71 8.83 14.80 11.70
CA LEU A 71 7.78 14.17 12.52
C LEU A 71 8.04 12.68 12.81
N ASP A 72 9.21 12.12 12.47
CA ASP A 72 9.56 10.69 12.62
C ASP A 72 9.34 10.19 14.07
N GLU A 73 9.87 10.92 15.06
CA GLU A 73 9.71 10.57 16.48
C GLU A 73 8.28 10.83 17.00
N TYR A 74 7.54 11.79 16.43
CA TYR A 74 6.12 11.99 16.75
C TYR A 74 5.27 10.78 16.32
N PHE A 75 5.43 10.32 15.07
CA PHE A 75 4.71 9.14 14.57
C PHE A 75 5.19 7.81 15.18
N ARG A 76 6.35 7.79 15.84
CA ARG A 76 6.79 6.70 16.73
C ARG A 76 6.19 6.75 18.15
N GLY A 77 5.37 7.76 18.46
CA GLY A 77 4.81 7.98 19.80
C GLY A 77 5.81 8.51 20.83
N ARG A 78 6.94 9.09 20.39
CA ARG A 78 8.08 9.50 21.24
C ARG A 78 8.14 11.00 21.49
N ASN A 79 7.00 11.68 21.51
CA ASN A 79 6.89 13.10 21.89
C ASN A 79 7.03 13.29 23.41
N LEU A 80 8.16 12.86 23.98
CA LEU A 80 8.41 12.80 25.44
C LEU A 80 8.38 14.17 26.14
N ARG A 81 8.41 15.27 25.38
CA ARG A 81 8.36 16.66 25.89
C ARG A 81 7.00 17.33 25.67
N GLY A 82 6.02 16.63 25.08
CA GLY A 82 4.68 17.19 24.80
C GLY A 82 4.69 18.39 23.84
N ALA A 83 5.68 18.47 22.94
CA ALA A 83 5.79 19.57 21.99
C ALA A 83 4.61 19.57 21.00
N ASP A 84 4.12 20.76 20.62
CA ASP A 84 3.10 20.86 19.58
C ASP A 84 3.69 20.57 18.18
N LEU A 85 2.82 20.37 17.18
CA LEU A 85 3.27 20.03 15.84
C LEU A 85 4.01 21.16 15.12
N ASN A 86 3.79 22.44 15.44
CA ASN A 86 4.57 23.53 14.84
C ASN A 86 6.02 23.47 15.36
N ALA A 87 6.20 23.23 16.66
CA ALA A 87 7.51 23.01 17.27
C ALA A 87 8.21 21.73 16.75
N LEU A 88 7.45 20.67 16.45
CA LEU A 88 7.97 19.43 15.87
C LEU A 88 8.27 19.53 14.35
N PHE A 89 7.53 20.36 13.61
CA PHE A 89 7.84 20.69 12.22
C PHE A 89 9.16 21.46 12.11
N GLY A 90 9.42 22.36 13.07
CA GLY A 90 10.58 23.26 13.06
C GLY A 90 10.52 24.24 11.89
N ASP A 91 11.69 24.70 11.44
CA ASP A 91 11.80 25.58 10.29
C ASP A 91 11.28 24.90 9.02
N LEU A 92 10.33 25.53 8.34
CA LEU A 92 9.91 25.10 7.00
C LEU A 92 10.96 25.54 5.96
N GLU A 93 11.20 24.72 4.96
CA GLU A 93 12.14 25.01 3.85
C GLU A 93 11.37 25.37 2.57
N PRO A 94 11.96 26.15 1.65
CA PRO A 94 11.43 26.31 0.30
C PRO A 94 11.28 24.95 -0.39
N ILE A 95 10.29 24.82 -1.28
CA ILE A 95 10.10 23.57 -2.04
C ILE A 95 11.32 23.27 -2.92
N ARG A 96 11.82 22.04 -2.85
CA ARG A 96 13.02 21.62 -3.57
C ARG A 96 12.69 21.03 -4.96
N PRO A 97 13.57 21.15 -5.97
CA PRO A 97 13.31 20.67 -7.33
C PRO A 97 12.95 19.18 -7.39
N GLU A 98 13.63 18.31 -6.64
CA GLU A 98 13.43 16.85 -6.62
C GLU A 98 12.05 16.40 -6.07
N TYR A 99 11.21 17.35 -5.62
CA TYR A 99 9.83 17.11 -5.22
C TYR A 99 8.80 17.37 -6.34
N ARG A 100 9.21 18.02 -7.45
CA ARG A 100 8.35 18.37 -8.60
C ARG A 100 8.94 18.03 -9.97
N ASP A 101 10.26 17.93 -10.08
CA ASP A 101 10.98 17.54 -11.29
C ASP A 101 11.54 16.11 -11.17
N ARG A 102 11.36 15.30 -12.21
CA ARG A 102 11.75 13.88 -12.22
C ARG A 102 13.24 13.64 -12.44
N ASP A 103 13.93 14.54 -13.13
CA ASP A 103 15.34 14.37 -13.48
C ASP A 103 16.24 14.86 -12.32
N ALA A 104 15.86 15.96 -11.66
CA ALA A 104 16.35 16.30 -10.33
C ALA A 104 16.08 15.18 -9.32
N ARG A 105 14.93 14.50 -9.41
CA ARG A 105 14.64 13.35 -8.55
C ARG A 105 15.52 12.13 -8.86
N LEU A 106 15.86 11.85 -10.10
CA LEU A 106 16.83 10.77 -10.41
C LEU A 106 18.21 11.05 -9.80
N ALA A 107 18.70 12.30 -9.88
CA ALA A 107 19.95 12.68 -9.21
C ALA A 107 19.88 12.49 -7.68
N ALA A 108 18.79 12.93 -7.03
CA ALA A 108 18.57 12.71 -5.61
C ALA A 108 18.46 11.22 -5.23
N MET A 109 17.90 10.38 -6.11
CA MET A 109 17.85 8.93 -5.93
C MET A 109 19.23 8.28 -6.03
N ASP A 110 20.12 8.79 -6.88
CA ASP A 110 21.51 8.32 -6.99
C ASP A 110 22.32 8.68 -5.74
N GLU A 111 22.19 9.89 -5.20
CA GLU A 111 22.79 10.27 -3.90
C GLU A 111 22.27 9.44 -2.70
N GLN A 112 21.06 8.90 -2.82
CA GLN A 112 20.40 8.05 -1.84
C GLN A 112 20.76 6.56 -2.00
N GLY A 113 21.34 6.13 -3.13
CA GLY A 113 21.55 4.71 -3.46
C GLY A 113 20.26 3.96 -3.82
N MET A 114 19.22 4.68 -4.23
CA MET A 114 17.89 4.16 -4.54
C MET A 114 17.81 3.74 -6.02
N GLN A 115 17.72 2.44 -6.28
CA GLN A 115 17.62 1.90 -7.65
C GLN A 115 16.35 2.39 -8.36
N GLY A 116 15.23 2.43 -7.65
CA GLY A 116 13.94 2.86 -8.18
C GLY A 116 12.90 3.03 -7.07
N CYS A 117 11.78 3.68 -7.40
CA CYS A 117 10.71 3.94 -6.45
C CYS A 117 9.31 3.94 -7.07
N ILE A 118 8.30 3.71 -6.23
CA ILE A 118 6.91 4.04 -6.54
C ILE A 118 6.68 5.50 -6.12
N MET A 119 6.19 6.34 -7.04
CA MET A 119 5.85 7.74 -6.76
C MET A 119 4.34 7.90 -6.61
N LEU A 120 3.92 8.42 -5.46
CA LEU A 120 2.56 8.38 -4.94
C LEU A 120 2.05 9.80 -4.61
N PRO A 121 0.73 10.06 -4.71
CA PRO A 121 0.16 11.37 -4.43
C PRO A 121 0.39 11.84 -2.98
N THR A 122 0.34 13.14 -2.76
CA THR A 122 0.28 13.75 -1.42
C THR A 122 -1.03 14.50 -1.22
N LEU A 123 -1.37 15.40 -2.13
CA LEU A 123 -2.68 16.05 -2.17
C LEU A 123 -3.75 15.08 -2.71
N GLY A 124 -3.45 14.30 -3.76
CA GLY A 124 -4.42 13.47 -4.47
C GLY A 124 -5.15 12.43 -3.61
N VAL A 125 -4.46 11.86 -2.61
CA VAL A 125 -5.07 10.91 -1.65
C VAL A 125 -6.11 11.56 -0.70
N GLY A 126 -6.25 12.88 -0.71
CA GLY A 126 -7.30 13.61 0.01
C GLY A 126 -8.48 14.09 -0.83
N MET A 127 -8.41 13.97 -2.17
CA MET A 127 -9.36 14.66 -3.05
C MET A 127 -10.64 13.86 -3.34
N GLU A 128 -10.61 12.52 -3.28
CA GLU A 128 -11.77 11.70 -3.66
C GLU A 128 -12.98 12.01 -2.77
N GLN A 129 -12.88 11.80 -1.45
CA GLN A 129 -14.02 11.94 -0.54
C GLN A 129 -14.59 13.38 -0.52
N ALA A 130 -13.75 14.39 -0.75
CA ALA A 130 -14.15 15.78 -0.86
C ALA A 130 -14.90 16.10 -2.18
N LEU A 131 -14.75 15.27 -3.22
CA LEU A 131 -15.45 15.39 -4.50
C LEU A 131 -16.63 14.42 -4.65
N LEU A 132 -16.71 13.33 -3.88
CA LEU A 132 -17.73 12.27 -4.02
C LEU A 132 -19.21 12.71 -4.07
N PRO A 133 -19.66 13.87 -3.52
CA PRO A 133 -20.99 14.39 -3.82
C PRO A 133 -21.26 14.62 -5.32
N ASP A 134 -20.21 14.86 -6.11
CA ASP A 134 -20.21 14.95 -7.57
C ASP A 134 -19.27 13.89 -8.17
N ARG A 135 -19.84 12.70 -8.46
CA ARG A 135 -19.12 11.54 -9.00
C ARG A 135 -18.50 11.83 -10.38
N GLU A 136 -19.11 12.67 -11.20
CA GLU A 136 -18.58 13.03 -12.53
C GLU A 136 -17.36 13.95 -12.38
N ALA A 137 -17.45 14.99 -11.54
CA ALA A 137 -16.34 15.88 -11.26
C ALA A 137 -15.20 15.14 -10.54
N THR A 138 -15.50 14.14 -9.71
CA THR A 138 -14.51 13.22 -9.13
C THR A 138 -13.74 12.47 -10.24
N ALA A 139 -14.47 11.83 -11.15
CA ALA A 139 -13.90 11.06 -12.26
C ALA A 139 -13.08 11.94 -13.23
N ALA A 140 -13.56 13.14 -13.55
CA ALA A 140 -12.86 14.13 -14.36
C ALA A 140 -11.59 14.66 -13.68
N THR A 141 -11.66 14.95 -12.38
CA THR A 141 -10.51 15.42 -11.60
C THR A 141 -9.37 14.40 -11.61
N PHE A 142 -9.66 13.12 -11.37
CA PHE A 142 -8.62 12.09 -11.41
C PHE A 142 -8.17 11.76 -12.83
N ARG A 143 -9.02 11.92 -13.86
CA ARG A 143 -8.59 11.86 -15.26
C ARG A 143 -7.54 12.92 -15.55
N ALA A 144 -7.84 14.18 -15.24
CA ALA A 144 -6.94 15.32 -15.42
C ALA A 144 -5.62 15.16 -14.64
N PHE A 145 -5.70 14.75 -13.38
CA PHE A 145 -4.56 14.43 -12.52
C PHE A 145 -3.66 13.33 -13.11
N ASN A 146 -4.25 12.28 -13.68
CA ASN A 146 -3.49 11.20 -14.32
C ASN A 146 -2.84 11.65 -15.65
N ARG A 147 -3.40 12.66 -16.34
CA ARG A 147 -2.72 13.27 -17.50
C ARG A 147 -1.52 14.11 -17.05
N TRP A 148 -1.70 14.97 -16.05
CA TRP A 148 -0.61 15.73 -15.41
C TRP A 148 0.54 14.82 -14.94
N MET A 149 0.22 13.75 -14.21
CA MET A 149 1.21 12.82 -13.67
C MET A 149 2.00 12.11 -14.78
N GLN A 150 1.37 11.80 -15.92
CA GLN A 150 2.05 11.18 -17.06
C GLN A 150 2.98 12.15 -17.80
N GLU A 151 2.73 13.46 -17.75
CA GLU A 151 3.61 14.49 -18.31
C GLU A 151 4.81 14.78 -17.41
N ASP A 152 4.57 15.15 -16.15
CA ASP A 152 5.60 15.65 -15.24
C ASP A 152 6.46 14.51 -14.67
N TRP A 153 5.87 13.33 -14.41
CA TRP A 153 6.57 12.17 -13.86
C TRP A 153 6.71 11.02 -14.86
N GLY A 154 5.58 10.51 -15.37
CA GLY A 154 5.53 9.31 -16.21
C GLY A 154 5.46 8.01 -15.41
N PHE A 155 4.59 7.08 -15.81
CA PHE A 155 4.27 5.88 -15.00
C PHE A 155 5.36 4.78 -14.94
N ALA A 156 6.42 4.91 -15.73
CA ALA A 156 7.58 4.00 -15.76
C ALA A 156 8.85 4.72 -16.25
N TYR A 157 9.09 5.95 -15.79
CA TYR A 157 10.16 6.80 -16.27
C TYR A 157 11.56 6.22 -15.99
N GLN A 158 12.32 6.02 -17.07
CA GLN A 158 13.62 5.34 -17.13
C GLN A 158 13.64 3.94 -16.44
N GLU A 159 12.48 3.27 -16.27
CA GLU A 159 12.31 2.06 -15.44
C GLU A 159 12.89 2.21 -14.00
N ARG A 160 12.95 3.46 -13.49
CA ARG A 160 13.37 3.80 -12.12
C ARG A 160 12.27 4.51 -11.33
N ILE A 161 11.57 5.47 -11.94
CA ILE A 161 10.45 6.18 -11.32
C ILE A 161 9.14 5.59 -11.82
N PHE A 162 8.34 5.04 -10.91
CA PHE A 162 7.06 4.42 -11.22
C PHE A 162 5.92 5.21 -10.59
N ALA A 163 5.49 6.28 -11.26
CA ALA A 163 4.35 7.07 -10.80
C ALA A 163 3.05 6.26 -10.90
N ALA A 164 2.28 6.20 -9.82
CA ALA A 164 1.06 5.40 -9.72
C ALA A 164 -0.19 6.28 -9.97
N PRO A 165 -0.85 6.20 -11.15
CA PRO A 165 -2.08 6.94 -11.41
C PRO A 165 -3.20 6.53 -10.45
N TYR A 166 -4.00 7.52 -10.05
CA TYR A 166 -5.09 7.36 -9.08
C TYR A 166 -6.36 6.89 -9.79
N ILE A 167 -6.99 5.80 -9.32
CA ILE A 167 -8.24 5.29 -9.89
C ILE A 167 -9.32 5.21 -8.82
N THR A 168 -10.31 6.11 -8.91
CA THR A 168 -11.58 5.98 -8.17
C THR A 168 -12.47 4.92 -8.83
N LEU A 169 -13.24 4.21 -8.01
CA LEU A 169 -14.27 3.25 -8.44
C LEU A 169 -15.69 3.85 -8.52
N CYS A 170 -15.87 5.16 -8.26
CA CYS A 170 -17.19 5.78 -8.08
C CYS A 170 -18.10 5.74 -9.33
N ILE A 171 -17.52 5.53 -10.50
CA ILE A 171 -18.19 5.21 -11.77
C ILE A 171 -17.46 4.00 -12.38
N PRO A 172 -18.00 2.77 -12.30
CA PRO A 172 -17.29 1.53 -12.67
C PRO A 172 -16.70 1.55 -14.09
N ASP A 173 -17.49 1.94 -15.09
CA ASP A 173 -17.04 2.04 -16.48
C ASP A 173 -15.89 3.04 -16.66
N ASN A 174 -15.86 4.10 -15.84
CA ASN A 174 -14.77 5.05 -15.87
C ASN A 174 -13.49 4.46 -15.28
N ALA A 175 -13.60 3.70 -14.19
CA ALA A 175 -12.46 3.01 -13.59
C ALA A 175 -11.82 2.03 -14.59
N VAL A 176 -12.63 1.29 -15.35
CA VAL A 176 -12.16 0.42 -16.44
C VAL A 176 -11.44 1.23 -17.52
N ARG A 177 -12.07 2.30 -18.05
CA ARG A 177 -11.47 3.14 -19.12
C ARG A 177 -10.15 3.81 -18.71
N GLU A 178 -10.06 4.32 -17.48
CA GLU A 178 -8.84 4.95 -16.97
C GLU A 178 -7.76 3.91 -16.65
N LEU A 179 -8.11 2.72 -16.15
CA LEU A 179 -7.15 1.62 -16.00
C LEU A 179 -6.61 1.14 -17.36
N GLU A 180 -7.47 0.97 -18.37
CA GLU A 180 -7.00 0.68 -19.73
C GLU A 180 -6.08 1.79 -20.26
N TRP A 181 -6.41 3.05 -20.00
CA TRP A 181 -5.59 4.19 -20.43
C TRP A 181 -4.22 4.18 -19.73
N ALA A 182 -4.16 3.92 -18.42
CA ALA A 182 -2.92 3.77 -17.68
C ALA A 182 -2.08 2.58 -18.20
N LEU A 183 -2.71 1.44 -18.50
CA LEU A 183 -2.08 0.26 -19.11
C LEU A 183 -1.62 0.50 -20.56
N ARG A 184 -2.20 1.45 -21.29
CA ARG A 184 -1.70 1.93 -22.59
C ARG A 184 -0.45 2.79 -22.44
N HIS A 185 -0.33 3.54 -21.33
CA HIS A 185 0.84 4.35 -20.94
C HIS A 185 1.83 3.60 -20.03
N ASP A 186 1.79 2.25 -20.09
CA ASP A 186 2.73 1.30 -19.48
C ASP A 186 2.80 1.27 -17.94
N ALA A 187 1.79 1.81 -17.25
CA ALA A 187 1.70 1.84 -15.78
C ALA A 187 1.89 0.46 -15.13
N ARG A 188 2.78 0.40 -14.13
CA ARG A 188 3.10 -0.82 -13.33
C ARG A 188 2.29 -0.92 -12.05
N PHE A 189 1.85 0.23 -11.53
CA PHE A 189 1.08 0.40 -10.31
C PHE A 189 -0.11 1.33 -10.58
N ILE A 190 -1.18 1.20 -9.81
CA ILE A 190 -2.22 2.22 -9.62
C ILE A 190 -2.42 2.46 -8.13
N VAL A 191 -2.93 3.63 -7.75
CA VAL A 191 -3.21 3.96 -6.34
C VAL A 191 -4.68 4.27 -6.11
N MET A 192 -5.17 3.95 -4.92
CA MET A 192 -6.51 4.28 -4.42
C MET A 192 -6.50 4.31 -2.89
N VAL A 193 -7.47 4.97 -2.28
CA VAL A 193 -7.69 4.91 -0.83
C VAL A 193 -8.54 3.67 -0.47
N PRO A 194 -8.32 3.05 0.70
CA PRO A 194 -9.17 1.95 1.17
C PRO A 194 -10.52 2.46 1.71
N GLY A 195 -11.54 1.61 1.68
CA GLY A 195 -12.87 1.89 2.21
C GLY A 195 -14.02 1.51 1.25
N PRO A 196 -15.28 1.81 1.63
CA PRO A 196 -16.44 1.64 0.77
C PRO A 196 -16.50 2.71 -0.34
N VAL A 197 -17.01 2.32 -1.51
CA VAL A 197 -17.13 3.14 -2.72
C VAL A 197 -18.52 3.75 -2.79
N SER A 198 -18.61 5.07 -3.07
CA SER A 198 -19.88 5.71 -3.40
C SER A 198 -20.19 5.54 -4.89
N THR A 199 -21.34 4.97 -5.22
CA THR A 199 -21.78 4.73 -6.62
C THR A 199 -23.19 5.27 -6.84
N GLU A 200 -23.67 5.22 -8.08
CA GLU A 200 -25.06 5.59 -8.42
C GLU A 200 -26.11 4.79 -7.65
N VAL A 201 -25.87 3.49 -7.48
CA VAL A 201 -26.75 2.56 -6.75
C VAL A 201 -26.52 2.60 -5.22
N GLY A 202 -25.95 3.70 -4.72
CA GLY A 202 -25.56 3.92 -3.33
C GLY A 202 -24.16 3.41 -2.99
N MET A 203 -23.86 3.25 -1.69
CA MET A 203 -22.57 2.70 -1.26
C MET A 203 -22.43 1.24 -1.67
N ARG A 204 -21.24 0.85 -2.13
CA ARG A 204 -20.84 -0.54 -2.38
C ARG A 204 -19.48 -0.81 -1.74
N ALA A 205 -19.24 -2.07 -1.39
CA ALA A 205 -17.94 -2.48 -0.86
C ALA A 205 -17.01 -2.84 -2.03
N PRO A 206 -15.69 -2.62 -1.95
CA PRO A 206 -14.82 -2.66 -3.13
C PRO A 206 -14.65 -4.07 -3.75
N GLY A 207 -14.96 -5.14 -3.01
CA GLY A 207 -15.01 -6.52 -3.54
C GLY A 207 -16.35 -6.93 -4.19
N ASP A 208 -17.30 -6.00 -4.33
CA ASP A 208 -18.62 -6.26 -4.90
C ASP A 208 -18.60 -6.54 -6.42
N PRO A 209 -19.43 -7.45 -6.96
CA PRO A 209 -19.42 -7.79 -8.38
C PRO A 209 -19.64 -6.64 -9.36
N LEU A 210 -20.20 -5.50 -8.92
CA LEU A 210 -20.27 -4.26 -9.71
C LEU A 210 -18.89 -3.81 -10.24
N PHE A 211 -17.80 -4.17 -9.54
CA PHE A 211 -16.43 -3.80 -9.90
C PHE A 211 -15.64 -4.92 -10.60
N ASP A 212 -16.27 -6.08 -10.85
CA ASP A 212 -15.60 -7.23 -11.46
C ASP A 212 -14.93 -6.95 -12.82
N PRO A 213 -15.48 -6.11 -13.73
CA PRO A 213 -14.79 -5.74 -14.97
C PRO A 213 -13.43 -5.05 -14.74
N PHE A 214 -13.32 -4.25 -13.68
CA PHE A 214 -12.09 -3.58 -13.29
C PHE A 214 -11.10 -4.58 -12.66
N TRP A 215 -11.57 -5.44 -11.76
CA TRP A 215 -10.73 -6.45 -11.12
C TRP A 215 -10.22 -7.53 -12.10
N GLN A 216 -11.03 -7.92 -13.09
CA GLN A 216 -10.62 -8.78 -14.20
C GLN A 216 -9.47 -8.14 -15.01
N LEU A 217 -9.57 -6.85 -15.33
CA LEU A 217 -8.53 -6.12 -16.07
C LEU A 217 -7.22 -6.02 -15.25
N ALA A 218 -7.31 -5.80 -13.94
CA ALA A 218 -6.15 -5.80 -13.04
C ALA A 218 -5.51 -7.21 -12.94
N ASN A 219 -6.32 -8.26 -12.81
CA ASN A 219 -5.88 -9.66 -12.80
C ASN A 219 -5.14 -10.07 -14.10
N ASP A 220 -5.69 -9.70 -15.26
CA ASP A 220 -5.18 -10.15 -16.56
C ASP A 220 -3.91 -9.42 -17.01
N SER A 221 -3.83 -8.13 -16.67
CA SER A 221 -2.63 -7.29 -16.88
C SER A 221 -1.52 -7.63 -15.88
N GLY A 222 -1.85 -8.01 -14.65
CA GLY A 222 -0.90 -8.23 -13.57
C GLY A 222 -0.31 -6.93 -13.00
N ILE A 223 -1.00 -5.80 -13.19
CA ILE A 223 -0.70 -4.52 -12.52
C ILE A 223 -0.83 -4.67 -11.00
N THR A 224 -0.12 -3.84 -10.23
CA THR A 224 -0.23 -3.86 -8.76
C THR A 224 -1.16 -2.74 -8.28
N VAL A 225 -2.11 -3.07 -7.42
CA VAL A 225 -3.08 -2.12 -6.86
C VAL A 225 -2.61 -1.68 -5.47
N CYS A 226 -2.22 -0.41 -5.35
CA CYS A 226 -1.72 0.17 -4.11
C CYS A 226 -2.88 0.81 -3.32
N TYR A 227 -3.23 0.21 -2.17
CA TYR A 227 -3.98 0.91 -1.14
C TYR A 227 -3.03 1.79 -0.33
N HIS A 228 -3.31 3.08 -0.30
CA HIS A 228 -2.50 4.09 0.38
C HIS A 228 -3.32 4.81 1.47
N SER A 229 -2.68 5.23 2.55
CA SER A 229 -3.30 6.13 3.53
C SER A 229 -3.67 7.48 2.91
N GLY A 230 -4.80 8.02 3.34
CA GLY A 230 -5.40 9.21 2.75
C GLY A 230 -6.72 9.55 3.42
N GLU A 231 -7.50 10.40 2.77
CA GLU A 231 -8.88 10.64 3.19
C GLU A 231 -9.77 9.43 2.84
N THR A 232 -10.59 8.98 3.78
CA THR A 232 -11.45 7.80 3.60
C THR A 232 -12.86 8.08 4.12
N TYR A 233 -13.84 7.31 3.65
CA TYR A 233 -15.24 7.43 4.08
C TYR A 233 -15.43 7.31 5.60
N TYR A 234 -14.45 6.76 6.34
CA TYR A 234 -14.50 6.60 7.79
C TYR A 234 -14.52 7.95 8.54
N SER A 235 -14.05 9.04 7.92
CA SER A 235 -14.22 10.40 8.45
C SER A 235 -15.69 10.78 8.68
N LYS A 236 -16.64 10.19 7.93
CA LYS A 236 -18.07 10.40 8.12
C LYS A 236 -18.63 9.84 9.44
N PHE A 237 -17.87 9.00 10.15
CA PHE A 237 -18.23 8.52 11.48
C PHE A 237 -17.77 9.47 12.60
N MET A 238 -16.85 10.39 12.32
CA MET A 238 -16.29 11.33 13.32
C MET A 238 -17.33 12.29 13.92
N PRO A 239 -18.30 12.87 13.16
CA PRO A 239 -19.32 13.75 13.73
C PRO A 239 -20.22 13.09 14.79
N ALA A 240 -20.37 11.76 14.77
CA ALA A 240 -21.10 11.04 15.82
C ALA A 240 -20.39 11.07 17.19
N TRP A 241 -19.12 11.46 17.22
CA TRP A 241 -18.29 11.67 18.40
C TRP A 241 -17.97 13.16 18.66
N GLY A 242 -18.59 14.08 17.91
CA GLY A 242 -18.32 15.51 17.97
C GLY A 242 -17.07 15.98 17.20
N GLU A 243 -16.41 15.07 16.47
CA GLU A 243 -15.19 15.32 15.71
C GLU A 243 -15.49 15.71 14.25
N ALA A 244 -14.52 16.34 13.55
CA ALA A 244 -14.71 16.86 12.20
C ALA A 244 -14.92 15.77 11.12
N ASP A 245 -15.76 16.03 10.10
CA ASP A 245 -16.09 15.10 9.01
C ASP A 245 -14.97 14.92 7.95
N TYR A 246 -13.77 15.46 8.22
CA TYR A 246 -12.58 15.42 7.37
C TYR A 246 -11.29 15.25 8.18
N MET A 247 -10.24 14.76 7.54
CA MET A 247 -8.89 14.68 8.08
C MET A 247 -8.10 15.96 7.76
N MET A 248 -7.31 16.42 8.74
CA MET A 248 -6.31 17.47 8.54
C MET A 248 -4.92 16.82 8.62
N SER A 249 -4.28 16.63 7.47
CA SER A 249 -2.97 15.96 7.42
C SER A 249 -1.92 16.78 8.15
N PHE A 250 -1.09 16.10 8.94
CA PHE A 250 -0.03 16.71 9.75
C PHE A 250 -0.53 17.75 10.79
N GLN A 251 -1.74 17.59 11.34
CA GLN A 251 -2.24 18.44 12.43
C GLN A 251 -2.58 17.65 13.70
N ALA A 252 -2.52 18.34 14.86
CA ALA A 252 -2.53 17.72 16.18
C ALA A 252 -3.89 17.14 16.59
N LEU A 253 -4.93 17.35 15.79
CA LEU A 253 -6.30 16.85 15.95
C LEU A 253 -6.45 15.34 15.66
N LEU A 254 -5.36 14.58 15.59
CA LEU A 254 -5.39 13.11 15.55
C LEU A 254 -5.68 12.48 16.94
N GLY A 255 -6.27 13.22 17.88
CA GLY A 255 -6.54 12.80 19.27
C GLY A 255 -7.42 11.56 19.36
N PHE A 256 -8.75 11.72 19.42
CA PHE A 256 -9.66 10.57 19.36
C PHE A 256 -9.53 9.82 18.04
N ARG A 257 -9.24 10.53 16.95
CA ARG A 257 -9.12 9.97 15.60
C ARG A 257 -8.00 8.92 15.44
N SER A 258 -6.94 8.94 16.26
CA SER A 258 -5.92 7.86 16.27
C SER A 258 -6.28 6.68 17.18
N LEU A 259 -7.24 6.86 18.08
CA LEU A 259 -7.77 5.82 18.98
C LEU A 259 -9.02 5.14 18.42
N PHE A 260 -9.64 5.73 17.38
CA PHE A 260 -10.84 5.21 16.74
C PHE A 260 -10.60 3.84 16.11
N SER A 261 -11.38 2.84 16.53
CA SER A 261 -11.17 1.42 16.19
C SER A 261 -11.59 1.02 14.77
N GLY A 262 -12.06 1.96 13.94
CA GLY A 262 -12.44 1.72 12.55
C GLY A 262 -11.23 1.81 11.62
N ASP A 263 -10.76 0.66 11.12
CA ASP A 263 -9.65 0.56 10.18
C ASP A 263 -10.16 0.32 8.74
N PRO A 264 -10.10 1.33 7.85
CA PRO A 264 -10.62 1.19 6.49
C PRO A 264 -9.82 0.20 5.63
N LEU A 265 -8.53 -0.02 5.91
CA LEU A 265 -7.69 -0.96 5.18
C LEU A 265 -8.00 -2.40 5.58
N GLN A 266 -8.04 -2.66 6.90
CA GLN A 266 -8.43 -3.94 7.45
C GLN A 266 -9.79 -4.40 6.91
N ASP A 267 -10.78 -3.50 6.98
CA ASP A 267 -12.16 -3.83 6.62
C ASP A 267 -12.33 -3.92 5.08
N THR A 268 -11.49 -3.24 4.31
CA THR A 268 -11.34 -3.47 2.85
C THR A 268 -10.84 -4.90 2.57
N PHE A 269 -9.79 -5.37 3.25
CA PHE A 269 -9.30 -6.74 3.06
C PHE A 269 -10.26 -7.80 3.61
N ALA A 270 -10.95 -7.53 4.73
CA ALA A 270 -12.04 -8.36 5.21
C ALA A 270 -13.16 -8.48 4.18
N ASN A 271 -13.52 -7.37 3.51
CA ASN A 271 -14.50 -7.38 2.43
C ASN A 271 -14.03 -8.18 1.21
N HIS A 272 -12.79 -7.98 0.74
CA HIS A 272 -12.23 -8.73 -0.40
C HIS A 272 -12.23 -10.24 -0.18
N LEU A 273 -11.94 -10.68 1.05
CA LEU A 273 -12.04 -12.08 1.47
C LEU A 273 -13.48 -12.56 1.52
N HIS A 274 -14.36 -11.87 2.25
CA HIS A 274 -15.76 -12.27 2.42
C HIS A 274 -16.55 -12.29 1.10
N LYS A 275 -16.33 -11.32 0.21
CA LYS A 275 -16.91 -11.28 -1.14
C LYS A 275 -16.25 -12.26 -2.11
N GLY A 276 -15.21 -13.01 -1.70
CA GLY A 276 -14.52 -13.98 -2.54
C GLY A 276 -13.77 -13.37 -3.73
N LEU A 277 -13.31 -12.11 -3.63
CA LEU A 277 -12.66 -11.39 -4.73
C LEU A 277 -11.45 -12.16 -5.27
N PHE A 278 -10.63 -12.70 -4.36
CA PHE A 278 -9.41 -13.43 -4.70
C PHE A 278 -9.67 -14.85 -5.25
N HIS A 279 -10.89 -15.38 -5.11
CA HIS A 279 -11.32 -16.60 -5.81
C HIS A 279 -11.69 -16.30 -7.27
N ARG A 280 -12.38 -15.18 -7.53
CA ARG A 280 -12.67 -14.72 -8.90
C ARG A 280 -11.40 -14.28 -9.63
N PHE A 281 -10.46 -13.64 -8.93
CA PHE A 281 -9.30 -12.98 -9.52
C PHE A 281 -7.97 -13.39 -8.84
N PRO A 282 -7.53 -14.64 -9.00
CA PRO A 282 -6.39 -15.21 -8.26
C PRO A 282 -5.01 -14.65 -8.65
N ASN A 283 -4.90 -13.83 -9.70
CA ASN A 283 -3.64 -13.21 -10.12
C ASN A 283 -3.46 -11.76 -9.61
N LEU A 284 -4.43 -11.22 -8.86
CA LEU A 284 -4.35 -9.88 -8.28
C LEU A 284 -3.10 -9.70 -7.41
N ARG A 285 -2.53 -8.49 -7.50
CA ARG A 285 -1.37 -8.05 -6.72
C ARG A 285 -1.79 -6.78 -5.98
N MET A 286 -1.56 -6.73 -4.67
CA MET A 286 -1.94 -5.59 -3.84
C MET A 286 -0.77 -5.15 -2.97
N ALA A 287 -0.62 -3.84 -2.81
CA ALA A 287 0.33 -3.24 -1.88
C ALA A 287 -0.42 -2.37 -0.87
N CYS A 288 -0.01 -2.43 0.39
CA CYS A 288 -0.56 -1.63 1.49
C CYS A 288 0.55 -0.69 1.97
N ILE A 289 0.43 0.59 1.62
CA ILE A 289 1.52 1.58 1.69
C ILE A 289 1.16 2.69 2.69
N GLU A 290 2.17 3.16 3.44
CA GLU A 290 2.12 4.08 4.60
C GLU A 290 1.19 3.65 5.77
N SER A 291 0.28 2.69 5.56
CA SER A 291 -0.76 2.23 6.49
C SER A 291 -0.31 1.18 7.52
N GLY A 292 0.98 0.84 7.55
CA GLY A 292 1.52 -0.15 8.49
C GLY A 292 1.04 -1.59 8.25
N SER A 293 1.17 -2.42 9.30
CA SER A 293 0.93 -3.88 9.23
C SER A 293 0.20 -4.48 10.45
N ALA A 294 -0.09 -3.71 11.50
CA ALA A 294 -0.73 -4.20 12.72
C ALA A 294 -2.13 -4.79 12.45
N TRP A 295 -2.87 -4.18 11.52
CA TRP A 295 -4.18 -4.61 11.03
C TRP A 295 -4.25 -6.07 10.58
N VAL A 296 -3.14 -6.65 10.12
CA VAL A 296 -3.08 -8.05 9.66
C VAL A 296 -3.33 -9.03 10.82
N PHE A 297 -2.84 -8.72 12.02
CA PHE A 297 -2.99 -9.59 13.18
C PHE A 297 -4.45 -9.63 13.66
N HIS A 298 -5.04 -8.45 13.90
CA HIS A 298 -6.43 -8.32 14.32
C HIS A 298 -7.42 -8.82 13.23
N LEU A 299 -7.08 -8.67 11.94
CA LEU A 299 -7.81 -9.33 10.87
C LEU A 299 -7.76 -10.85 11.00
N PHE A 300 -6.58 -11.45 11.25
CA PHE A 300 -6.44 -12.90 11.39
C PHE A 300 -7.20 -13.45 12.61
N GLU A 301 -7.27 -12.71 13.72
CA GLU A 301 -8.11 -13.03 14.88
C GLU A 301 -9.60 -13.01 14.51
N LYS A 302 -10.08 -11.92 13.88
CA LYS A 302 -11.46 -11.78 13.40
C LYS A 302 -11.84 -12.88 12.40
N LEU A 303 -10.96 -13.22 11.45
CA LEU A 303 -11.15 -14.31 10.48
C LEU A 303 -11.17 -15.68 11.16
N THR A 304 -10.29 -15.92 12.14
CA THR A 304 -10.26 -17.18 12.91
C THR A 304 -11.59 -17.41 13.62
N LYS A 305 -12.12 -16.37 14.29
CA LYS A 305 -13.42 -16.43 14.96
C LYS A 305 -14.56 -16.61 13.95
N SER A 306 -14.60 -15.81 12.89
CA SER A 306 -15.69 -15.85 11.90
C SER A 306 -15.76 -17.18 11.15
N TYR A 307 -14.61 -17.72 10.71
CA TYR A 307 -14.55 -19.04 10.09
C TYR A 307 -14.92 -20.17 11.06
N GLY A 308 -14.55 -20.06 12.34
CA GLY A 308 -14.96 -21.02 13.37
C GLY A 308 -16.46 -20.98 13.70
N GLN A 309 -17.14 -19.84 13.51
CA GLN A 309 -18.57 -19.69 13.76
C GLN A 309 -19.46 -20.06 12.55
N ILE A 310 -19.04 -19.69 11.34
CA ILE A 310 -19.82 -19.84 10.10
C ILE A 310 -18.93 -20.29 8.92
N PRO A 311 -18.28 -21.47 8.99
CA PRO A 311 -17.33 -21.90 7.95
C PRO A 311 -18.00 -22.04 6.57
N PHE A 312 -19.27 -22.41 6.53
CA PHE A 312 -20.06 -22.67 5.32
C PHE A 312 -20.36 -21.43 4.46
N ILE A 313 -20.09 -20.20 4.93
CA ILE A 313 -20.20 -19.00 4.08
C ILE A 313 -18.90 -18.69 3.31
N TYR A 314 -17.83 -19.44 3.55
CA TYR A 314 -16.54 -19.30 2.89
C TYR A 314 -16.28 -20.51 1.97
N GLN A 315 -15.57 -20.29 0.85
CA GLN A 315 -15.17 -21.39 -0.06
C GLN A 315 -14.02 -22.24 0.49
N GLU A 316 -13.26 -21.68 1.43
CA GLU A 316 -12.13 -22.27 2.15
C GLU A 316 -11.89 -21.45 3.43
N ASP A 317 -10.83 -21.74 4.19
CA ASP A 317 -10.37 -20.84 5.25
C ASP A 317 -9.84 -19.51 4.65
N PRO A 318 -10.47 -18.35 4.92
CA PRO A 318 -10.07 -17.06 4.36
C PRO A 318 -8.64 -16.63 4.77
N ARG A 319 -8.07 -17.22 5.83
CA ARG A 319 -6.68 -17.01 6.24
C ARG A 319 -5.70 -17.65 5.25
N GLU A 320 -6.07 -18.77 4.64
CA GLU A 320 -5.29 -19.39 3.56
C GLU A 320 -5.45 -18.62 2.24
N THR A 321 -6.65 -18.10 1.94
CA THR A 321 -6.84 -17.19 0.81
C THR A 321 -5.89 -15.99 0.92
N PHE A 322 -5.87 -15.30 2.07
CA PHE A 322 -5.00 -14.15 2.32
C PHE A 322 -3.51 -14.49 2.17
N LYS A 323 -3.06 -15.65 2.66
CA LYS A 323 -1.66 -16.10 2.53
C LYS A 323 -1.22 -16.36 1.07
N ARG A 324 -2.14 -16.71 0.16
CA ARG A 324 -1.82 -16.95 -1.25
C ARG A 324 -1.84 -15.69 -2.12
N VAL A 325 -2.60 -14.67 -1.75
CA VAL A 325 -2.64 -13.39 -2.48
C VAL A 325 -1.29 -12.69 -2.37
N ARG A 326 -0.87 -12.05 -3.45
CA ARG A 326 0.38 -11.26 -3.49
C ARG A 326 0.17 -9.91 -2.82
N ILE A 327 0.07 -9.93 -1.49
CA ILE A 327 -0.05 -8.77 -0.60
C ILE A 327 1.34 -8.39 -0.10
N VAL A 328 1.66 -7.11 -0.16
CA VAL A 328 2.92 -6.56 0.35
C VAL A 328 2.60 -5.36 1.23
N SER A 329 3.06 -5.34 2.49
CA SER A 329 2.74 -4.26 3.44
C SER A 329 3.99 -3.61 4.05
N SER A 330 3.90 -2.30 4.28
CA SER A 330 4.95 -1.53 4.95
C SER A 330 5.04 -1.93 6.43
N TRP A 331 6.16 -2.56 6.82
CA TRP A 331 6.44 -2.88 8.22
C TRP A 331 7.34 -1.81 8.86
N VAL A 332 6.87 -1.18 9.94
CA VAL A 332 7.72 -0.44 10.89
C VAL A 332 7.64 -1.18 12.22
N ARG A 333 8.80 -1.57 12.78
CA ARG A 333 8.85 -2.27 14.08
C ARG A 333 8.76 -1.24 15.23
N THR A 334 7.55 -0.98 15.70
CA THR A 334 7.30 -0.11 16.87
C THR A 334 7.15 -0.88 18.18
N THR A 335 6.79 -2.16 18.15
CA THR A 335 6.59 -2.99 19.35
C THR A 335 7.88 -3.66 19.86
N PRO A 336 8.13 -3.68 21.18
CA PRO A 336 9.08 -4.60 21.79
C PRO A 336 8.62 -6.05 21.59
N THR A 337 9.55 -6.96 21.33
CA THR A 337 9.26 -8.39 21.24
C THR A 337 9.20 -9.02 22.63
N SER A 338 8.00 -9.35 23.11
CA SER A 338 7.84 -10.48 24.03
C SER A 338 8.33 -11.76 23.33
N LYS A 339 8.79 -12.76 24.09
CA LYS A 339 9.39 -13.98 23.51
C LYS A 339 8.35 -14.97 22.99
N ASP A 340 7.09 -14.75 23.34
CA ASP A 340 6.05 -15.79 23.38
C ASP A 340 4.98 -15.63 22.28
N TRP A 341 5.15 -14.66 21.36
CA TRP A 341 4.23 -14.45 20.24
C TRP A 341 4.66 -15.21 18.98
N PRO A 342 3.75 -15.94 18.30
CA PRO A 342 4.10 -16.71 17.11
C PRO A 342 4.58 -15.83 15.95
N ASN A 343 5.53 -16.35 15.17
CA ASN A 343 6.05 -15.67 13.98
C ASN A 343 4.92 -15.39 12.97
N PRO A 344 4.86 -14.19 12.37
CA PRO A 344 3.83 -13.85 11.38
C PRO A 344 3.95 -14.72 10.11
N PRO A 345 2.84 -14.94 9.38
CA PRO A 345 2.84 -15.69 8.13
C PRO A 345 3.78 -15.05 7.09
N PRO A 346 4.23 -15.81 6.06
CA PRO A 346 5.26 -15.39 5.12
C PRO A 346 4.75 -14.42 4.05
N THR A 347 4.19 -13.27 4.45
CA THR A 347 3.98 -12.14 3.55
C THR A 347 5.33 -11.54 3.14
N SER A 348 5.44 -11.11 1.89
CA SER A 348 6.61 -10.41 1.38
C SER A 348 6.77 -9.04 2.07
N ARG A 349 7.99 -8.72 2.50
CA ARG A 349 8.31 -7.49 3.26
C ARG A 349 8.94 -6.44 2.35
N ILE A 350 8.50 -5.19 2.50
CA ILE A 350 9.03 -4.02 1.78
C ILE A 350 10.04 -3.26 2.65
N CYS A 351 11.09 -2.70 2.03
CA CYS A 351 11.91 -1.67 2.66
C CYS A 351 11.16 -0.33 2.55
N ARG A 352 11.03 0.40 3.67
CA ARG A 352 10.30 1.67 3.75
C ARG A 352 11.26 2.80 4.04
N THR A 353 11.44 3.73 3.11
CA THR A 353 12.30 4.90 3.27
C THR A 353 11.77 6.12 2.52
N SER A 354 10.49 6.48 2.68
CA SER A 354 9.93 7.72 2.11
C SER A 354 10.93 8.88 2.28
N THR A 355 11.36 9.58 1.22
CA THR A 355 12.47 10.56 1.36
C THR A 355 12.04 12.03 1.30
N THR A 356 10.75 12.31 1.10
CA THR A 356 10.24 13.66 0.82
C THR A 356 9.19 14.19 1.80
N ARG A 357 8.59 13.34 2.65
CA ARG A 357 7.55 13.74 3.62
C ARG A 357 8.11 13.97 5.03
N PRO A 358 7.52 14.88 5.84
CA PRO A 358 7.84 15.03 7.26
C PRO A 358 7.65 13.76 8.10
N THR A 359 6.78 12.84 7.66
CA THR A 359 6.51 11.52 8.25
C THR A 359 7.62 10.48 8.03
N SER A 360 8.69 10.82 7.32
CA SER A 360 9.72 9.87 6.92
C SER A 360 10.68 9.45 8.03
N VAL A 361 11.52 8.46 7.73
CA VAL A 361 12.84 8.39 8.34
C VAL A 361 13.71 9.49 7.71
N ALA A 362 14.52 10.18 8.53
CA ALA A 362 15.46 11.21 8.04
C ALA A 362 16.44 10.66 6.97
N PRO A 363 17.06 11.51 6.12
CA PRO A 363 17.93 11.09 5.01
C PRO A 363 19.22 10.31 5.39
N SER A 364 19.42 9.94 6.65
CA SER A 364 20.30 8.85 7.08
C SER A 364 19.67 7.46 6.84
N CYS A 365 19.03 7.26 5.68
CA CYS A 365 18.10 6.17 5.36
C CYS A 365 18.64 4.75 5.64
N VAL A 366 19.95 4.56 5.53
CA VAL A 366 20.61 3.26 5.72
C VAL A 366 20.55 2.77 7.18
N THR A 367 20.28 3.65 8.16
CA THR A 367 20.09 3.26 9.57
C THR A 367 18.92 2.27 9.74
N THR A 368 17.87 2.41 8.92
CA THR A 368 16.76 1.45 8.90
C THR A 368 17.22 0.12 8.31
N ALA A 369 17.87 0.16 7.14
CA ALA A 369 18.33 -1.03 6.41
C ALA A 369 19.39 -1.84 7.18
N SER A 370 20.26 -1.20 7.96
CA SER A 370 21.21 -1.89 8.83
C SER A 370 20.53 -2.56 10.04
N ASN A 371 19.49 -1.96 10.61
CA ASN A 371 18.67 -2.59 11.66
C ASN A 371 17.93 -3.86 11.18
N TRP A 372 17.57 -3.95 9.90
CA TRP A 372 17.06 -5.21 9.30
C TRP A 372 18.11 -6.34 9.32
N LEU A 373 19.40 -6.02 9.17
CA LEU A 373 20.51 -6.99 9.21
C LEU A 373 20.92 -7.36 10.64
N SER A 374 20.86 -6.41 11.58
CA SER A 374 21.16 -6.66 13.00
C SER A 374 20.26 -7.75 13.60
N ALA A 375 18.97 -7.77 13.23
CA ALA A 375 18.01 -8.78 13.67
C ALA A 375 18.26 -10.21 13.13
N GLY A 376 19.25 -10.41 12.25
CA GLY A 376 19.66 -11.72 11.72
C GLY A 376 20.96 -12.27 12.31
N ARG A 377 21.64 -11.54 13.22
CA ARG A 377 22.89 -11.99 13.85
C ARG A 377 22.61 -12.76 15.14
N TYR A 378 22.55 -14.09 15.05
CA TYR A 378 22.80 -14.94 16.21
C TYR A 378 24.26 -14.77 16.66
N ASP A 379 24.50 -14.78 17.97
CA ASP A 379 25.87 -14.75 18.51
C ASP A 379 26.56 -16.11 18.27
N SER A 380 27.70 -16.08 17.58
CA SER A 380 28.53 -17.24 17.27
C SER A 380 29.95 -17.09 17.81
N ARG A 381 30.07 -16.76 19.10
CA ARG A 381 31.31 -16.83 19.90
C ARG A 381 31.89 -18.25 20.07
N SER A 382 32.24 -18.91 18.96
CA SER A 382 33.26 -19.97 18.93
C SER A 382 33.54 -20.45 17.50
N VAL A 383 34.78 -20.23 17.03
CA VAL A 383 35.61 -21.06 16.14
C VAL A 383 36.89 -20.25 15.83
N ARG A 384 38.06 -20.90 15.80
CA ARG A 384 39.34 -20.28 15.44
C ARG A 384 39.57 -20.31 13.92
N PRO A 385 40.35 -19.39 13.33
CA PRO A 385 40.63 -19.39 11.90
C PRO A 385 41.50 -20.59 11.48
N GLY A 386 41.31 -21.03 10.24
CA GLY A 386 42.13 -22.03 9.56
C GLY A 386 42.05 -21.82 8.05
N ASP A 387 43.16 -22.05 7.35
CA ASP A 387 43.34 -21.67 5.94
C ASP A 387 42.58 -22.55 4.94
N SER A 388 42.15 -21.93 3.84
CA SER A 388 42.85 -22.10 2.55
C SER A 388 42.13 -21.41 1.39
N ALA A 389 42.91 -20.86 0.45
CA ALA A 389 42.38 -20.23 -0.76
C ALA A 389 42.40 -21.20 -1.94
N ARG A 390 41.40 -21.10 -2.84
CA ARG A 390 41.50 -21.54 -4.24
C ARG A 390 40.65 -20.63 -5.14
N ARG A 391 41.29 -20.02 -6.15
CA ARG A 391 40.61 -19.32 -7.24
C ARG A 391 40.18 -20.32 -8.31
N ALA A 392 39.09 -20.02 -8.99
CA ALA A 392 38.76 -20.55 -10.32
C ALA A 392 38.23 -19.38 -11.18
N HIS A 393 38.43 -19.44 -12.50
CA HIS A 393 38.28 -18.27 -13.38
C HIS A 393 37.66 -18.64 -14.73
N LEU A 394 36.85 -17.72 -15.28
CA LEU A 394 36.48 -17.57 -16.70
C LEU A 394 35.57 -18.69 -17.31
N PRO A 395 34.96 -18.48 -18.51
CA PRO A 395 34.95 -17.28 -19.37
C PRO A 395 33.54 -16.71 -19.70
N VAL A 396 33.53 -15.63 -20.49
CA VAL A 396 32.37 -14.85 -20.97
C VAL A 396 32.10 -15.12 -22.47
N ARG A 397 30.84 -15.05 -22.95
CA ARG A 397 30.41 -14.40 -24.25
C ARG A 397 28.97 -14.71 -24.74
N SER A 398 28.18 -13.65 -24.96
CA SER A 398 27.28 -13.43 -26.14
C SER A 398 26.49 -12.10 -25.98
N ARG A 399 27.05 -10.96 -26.43
CA ARG A 399 26.79 -10.28 -27.72
C ARG A 399 25.38 -9.71 -27.94
N CYS A 400 25.28 -8.38 -27.96
CA CYS A 400 24.13 -7.59 -28.43
C CYS A 400 24.15 -7.40 -29.97
N LEU A 401 23.00 -7.21 -30.62
CA LEU A 401 22.89 -6.78 -32.02
C LEU A 401 21.64 -5.92 -32.30
N HIS A 402 21.85 -4.80 -32.99
CA HIS A 402 20.89 -3.92 -33.69
C HIS A 402 21.73 -2.92 -34.53
N PRO A 403 21.18 -2.16 -35.51
CA PRO A 403 19.85 -2.20 -36.12
C PRO A 403 19.89 -2.37 -37.65
N GLY A 404 18.75 -2.24 -38.34
CA GLY A 404 18.66 -2.17 -39.81
C GLY A 404 17.24 -1.86 -40.30
N GLN A 405 17.08 -0.99 -41.30
CA GLN A 405 15.77 -0.58 -41.85
C GLN A 405 15.30 -1.50 -42.99
N GLN A 406 13.98 -1.69 -43.10
CA GLN A 406 13.27 -1.78 -44.39
C GLN A 406 11.89 -1.12 -44.28
N GLN A 407 11.36 -0.62 -45.41
CA GLN A 407 10.15 0.20 -45.47
C GLN A 407 8.88 -0.60 -45.83
N GLY A 408 7.71 -0.03 -45.53
CA GLY A 408 6.54 -0.09 -46.42
C GLY A 408 5.73 -1.39 -46.48
N ARG A 409 4.80 -1.58 -45.53
CA ARG A 409 3.53 -2.31 -45.72
C ARG A 409 2.46 -1.80 -44.76
N ARG A 410 1.19 -1.80 -45.19
CA ARG A 410 0.05 -1.25 -44.43
C ARG A 410 -0.20 -2.02 -43.13
N TRP A 411 -0.58 -1.31 -42.06
CA TRP A 411 -1.06 -1.93 -40.81
C TRP A 411 -2.50 -2.43 -40.95
N PRO A 412 -2.81 -3.69 -40.59
CA PRO A 412 -4.17 -4.15 -40.30
C PRO A 412 -4.58 -3.82 -38.86
N SER A 413 -5.85 -4.05 -38.53
CA SER A 413 -6.52 -3.53 -37.32
C SER A 413 -6.13 -4.17 -35.99
N SER A 414 -6.55 -3.52 -34.90
CA SER A 414 -6.13 -3.79 -33.52
C SER A 414 -6.83 -4.98 -32.86
N SER A 415 -6.53 -6.20 -33.28
CA SER A 415 -6.82 -7.41 -32.49
C SER A 415 -5.69 -8.46 -32.59
N SER A 416 -4.87 -8.58 -31.53
CA SER A 416 -3.91 -9.68 -31.43
C SER A 416 -3.49 -10.00 -29.99
N SER A 417 -3.58 -11.28 -29.63
CA SER A 417 -3.05 -11.84 -28.38
C SER A 417 -1.54 -11.68 -28.22
N ARG A 418 -0.80 -11.43 -29.33
CA ARG A 418 0.66 -11.25 -29.34
C ARG A 418 1.10 -10.03 -28.51
N VAL A 419 0.32 -8.94 -28.47
CA VAL A 419 0.62 -7.76 -27.64
C VAL A 419 0.50 -8.08 -26.14
N ARG A 420 -0.54 -8.83 -25.74
CA ARG A 420 -0.71 -9.28 -24.35
C ARG A 420 0.44 -10.20 -23.91
N ARG A 421 0.90 -11.09 -24.81
CA ARG A 421 2.01 -12.04 -24.53
C ARG A 421 3.36 -11.33 -24.32
N ILE A 422 3.69 -10.32 -25.13
CA ILE A 422 4.96 -9.57 -25.00
C ILE A 422 4.98 -8.72 -23.72
N ARG A 423 3.85 -8.10 -23.35
CA ARG A 423 3.77 -7.25 -22.14
C ARG A 423 3.87 -8.06 -20.83
N ARG A 424 3.32 -9.28 -20.77
CA ARG A 424 3.42 -10.17 -19.60
C ARG A 424 4.86 -10.44 -19.13
N SER A 425 5.84 -10.49 -20.03
CA SER A 425 7.24 -10.73 -19.66
C SER A 425 7.89 -9.53 -18.95
N ARG A 426 7.56 -8.29 -19.34
CA ARG A 426 8.21 -7.09 -18.76
C ARG A 426 7.78 -6.83 -17.32
N VAL A 427 6.47 -6.97 -17.02
CA VAL A 427 5.89 -6.85 -15.67
C VAL A 427 6.33 -7.98 -14.71
N PHE A 428 7.06 -8.99 -15.21
CA PHE A 428 7.64 -10.05 -14.39
C PHE A 428 9.01 -9.67 -13.82
N CYS A 429 9.86 -8.96 -14.57
CA CYS A 429 11.29 -8.84 -14.25
C CYS A 429 11.59 -8.04 -12.96
N CYS A 430 10.97 -6.87 -12.76
CA CYS A 430 11.30 -5.98 -11.64
C CYS A 430 11.08 -6.66 -10.27
N LEU A 431 9.92 -7.29 -10.07
CA LEU A 431 9.59 -8.00 -8.82
C LEU A 431 10.23 -9.39 -8.73
N ALA A 432 10.46 -10.07 -9.86
CA ALA A 432 11.16 -11.36 -9.85
C ALA A 432 12.60 -11.20 -9.35
N SER A 433 13.33 -10.18 -9.81
CA SER A 433 14.72 -9.93 -9.38
C SER A 433 14.82 -9.75 -7.86
N SER A 434 14.02 -8.84 -7.28
CA SER A 434 14.00 -8.60 -5.83
C SER A 434 13.56 -9.84 -5.02
N THR A 435 12.60 -10.61 -5.53
CA THR A 435 12.12 -11.83 -4.87
C THR A 435 13.14 -12.98 -4.95
N GLN A 436 13.88 -13.07 -6.06
CA GLN A 436 14.96 -14.02 -6.25
C GLN A 436 16.17 -13.68 -5.36
N GLN A 437 16.43 -12.39 -5.13
CA GLN A 437 17.44 -11.89 -4.19
C GLN A 437 17.08 -12.18 -2.73
N MET A 438 15.78 -12.11 -2.35
CA MET A 438 15.33 -12.60 -1.03
C MET A 438 15.48 -14.11 -0.87
N ASN A 439 15.20 -14.90 -1.92
CA ASN A 439 15.29 -16.36 -1.85
C ASN A 439 16.73 -16.89 -1.92
N SER A 440 17.67 -16.20 -2.58
CA SER A 440 19.09 -16.61 -2.58
C SER A 440 19.73 -16.51 -1.18
N LEU A 441 19.25 -15.58 -0.34
CA LEU A 441 19.65 -15.46 1.06
C LEU A 441 19.12 -16.61 1.94
N ARG A 442 18.00 -17.26 1.58
CA ARG A 442 17.50 -18.47 2.26
C ARG A 442 18.32 -19.71 1.95
N ALA A 443 18.92 -19.80 0.75
CA ALA A 443 19.60 -21.00 0.27
C ALA A 443 20.93 -21.34 0.98
N LYS A 444 21.47 -20.44 1.81
CA LYS A 444 22.72 -20.66 2.57
C LYS A 444 22.53 -21.22 3.99
N GLY A 445 21.31 -21.62 4.36
CA GLY A 445 20.96 -22.00 5.74
C GLY A 445 20.30 -23.37 5.93
N VAL A 446 20.40 -24.29 4.96
CA VAL A 446 19.79 -25.62 5.05
C VAL A 446 20.84 -26.72 4.92
N MET A 447 21.41 -27.14 6.06
CA MET A 447 21.96 -28.50 6.16
C MET A 447 20.81 -29.46 6.45
N SER A 448 20.72 -30.53 5.67
CA SER A 448 19.76 -31.61 5.89
C SER A 448 20.08 -32.40 7.15
N PHE A 449 19.09 -32.62 8.01
CA PHE A 449 19.08 -33.74 8.94
C PHE A 449 17.94 -34.69 8.57
N GLN A 450 18.30 -35.84 7.98
CA GLN A 450 17.47 -37.02 8.07
C GLN A 450 17.70 -37.63 9.46
N ALA A 451 16.62 -38.00 10.14
CA ALA A 451 16.67 -38.89 11.29
C ALA A 451 15.77 -40.08 10.98
N ALA A 452 16.38 -41.23 10.69
CA ALA A 452 15.67 -42.48 10.46
C ALA A 452 15.74 -43.34 11.72
N SER A 453 14.58 -43.76 12.22
CA SER A 453 14.40 -44.93 13.08
C SER A 453 12.96 -45.43 12.92
N ALA A 454 12.78 -46.74 12.97
CA ALA A 454 11.49 -47.45 12.93
C ALA A 454 11.49 -48.53 14.03
N VAL A 455 10.44 -49.37 14.11
CA VAL A 455 10.29 -50.55 15.02
C VAL A 455 10.01 -50.13 16.49
N GLU A 456 9.05 -50.65 17.28
CA GLU A 456 7.80 -51.47 17.13
C GLU A 456 7.01 -51.45 18.50
N LEU A 457 5.81 -52.00 18.76
CA LEU A 457 4.73 -52.70 18.01
C LEU A 457 3.36 -52.41 18.71
N VAL A 458 2.25 -52.69 18.01
CA VAL A 458 0.84 -52.93 18.44
C VAL A 458 0.54 -53.20 19.94
N THR A 459 -0.55 -52.59 20.44
CA THR A 459 -1.58 -53.32 21.23
C THR A 459 -2.98 -52.69 21.10
N ASN A 460 -4.02 -53.50 21.00
CA ASN A 460 -5.43 -53.08 20.96
C ASN A 460 -6.07 -53.15 22.36
N ALA A 461 -6.86 -52.16 22.75
CA ALA A 461 -7.78 -52.27 23.88
C ALA A 461 -9.04 -51.40 23.68
N SER A 462 -10.21 -52.03 23.75
CA SER A 462 -11.52 -51.35 23.80
C SER A 462 -12.28 -51.83 25.03
N ARG A 463 -12.82 -50.90 25.84
CA ARG A 463 -14.09 -51.06 26.59
C ARG A 463 -14.49 -49.82 27.43
N ARG A 464 -15.71 -49.35 27.15
CA ARG A 464 -16.82 -49.06 28.09
C ARG A 464 -16.65 -48.07 29.28
N SER A 465 -17.46 -47.00 29.18
CA SER A 465 -18.61 -46.71 30.06
C SER A 465 -18.40 -46.08 31.46
N GLY A 466 -18.98 -44.88 31.61
CA GLY A 466 -19.36 -44.25 32.88
C GLY A 466 -19.40 -42.72 32.74
N GLY A 467 -20.43 -41.97 33.15
CA GLY A 467 -21.76 -42.36 33.65
C GLY A 467 -22.27 -41.40 34.72
N SER A 468 -23.36 -40.66 34.43
CA SER A 468 -24.02 -39.69 35.33
C SER A 468 -23.20 -38.42 35.67
N ALA A 469 -23.80 -37.28 36.06
CA ALA A 469 -25.21 -36.94 36.23
C ALA A 469 -25.52 -35.49 35.79
N CYS A 470 -26.79 -35.18 35.56
CA CYS A 470 -27.27 -33.81 35.31
C CYS A 470 -27.79 -33.17 36.60
N THR A 471 -27.62 -31.85 36.77
CA THR A 471 -28.45 -31.02 37.66
C THR A 471 -28.74 -29.65 37.05
N THR A 472 -30.02 -29.30 36.97
CA THR A 472 -30.51 -27.99 36.53
C THR A 472 -31.44 -27.44 37.61
N PRO A 473 -31.21 -26.22 38.14
CA PRO A 473 -32.23 -25.50 38.94
C PRO A 473 -33.19 -24.72 38.02
N PRO A 474 -34.44 -24.46 38.45
CA PRO A 474 -35.49 -23.87 37.60
C PRO A 474 -35.42 -22.34 37.52
N GLY A 475 -36.08 -21.78 36.50
CA GLY A 475 -36.41 -20.35 36.43
C GLY A 475 -37.75 -20.01 37.09
N THR A 476 -37.93 -18.73 37.44
CA THR A 476 -39.17 -18.18 38.00
C THR A 476 -39.69 -17.03 37.13
N CYS A 477 -40.99 -16.76 37.20
CA CYS A 477 -41.75 -16.02 36.17
C CYS A 477 -41.57 -14.48 36.19
N LEU A 478 -42.12 -13.85 35.14
CA LEU A 478 -42.21 -12.40 34.94
C LEU A 478 -42.79 -11.64 36.14
N LEU A 479 -42.40 -10.36 36.25
CA LEU A 479 -43.35 -9.30 36.60
C LEU A 479 -43.18 -8.11 35.66
N LEU A 480 -44.29 -7.72 35.02
CA LEU A 480 -44.39 -6.51 34.19
C LEU A 480 -44.92 -5.37 35.07
N THR A 481 -44.21 -4.24 35.12
CA THR A 481 -44.75 -2.96 35.58
C THR A 481 -44.38 -1.86 34.58
N ARG A 482 -45.37 -1.05 34.20
CA ARG A 482 -45.24 0.03 33.23
C ARG A 482 -46.16 1.18 33.62
N SER A 483 -45.58 2.20 34.26
CA SER A 483 -46.11 3.55 34.51
C SER A 483 -44.94 4.37 35.10
N ALA A 484 -44.78 5.67 34.82
CA ALA A 484 -45.52 6.55 33.90
C ALA A 484 -44.53 7.42 33.12
#